data_AF-A0AAW7F6D5-F1
#
_entry.id   AF-A0AAW7F6D5-F1
#
_cell.length_a   1.000
_cell.length_b   1.000
_cell.length_c   1.000
_cell.angle_alpha   90.00
_cell.angle_beta   90.00
_cell.angle_gamma   90.00
#
_symmetry.space_group_name_H-M   'P 1'
#
loop_
_entity.id
_entity.type
_entity.pdbx_description
1 polymer ?
#
loop_
_entity_poly.entity_id
_entity_poly.type
_entity_poly.pdbx_seq_one_letter_code
_entity_poly.pdbx_strand_id
1 'polypeptide(L)' 'MPLKNGKSKNVIGENIATEIKAGKPKDQAIAIAMSKAGKKKKKGAK' A
#
# COMPACT_ATOMS: atom_id res chain seq x y z
N MET A 1 11.10 -7.98 1.39
CA MET A 1 11.03 -7.07 2.56
C MET A 1 9.67 -7.21 3.22
N PRO A 2 9.59 -7.30 4.55
CA PRO A 2 8.31 -7.31 5.24
C PRO A 2 7.69 -5.91 5.22
N LEU A 3 6.42 -5.82 4.79
CA LEU A 3 5.63 -4.59 4.89
C LEU A 3 5.28 -4.32 6.35
N LYS A 4 5.44 -3.08 6.80
CA LYS A 4 5.07 -2.64 8.16
C LYS A 4 3.56 -2.74 8.36
N ASN A 5 3.17 -3.14 9.56
CA ASN A 5 1.78 -3.21 9.97
C ASN A 5 1.30 -1.84 10.45
N GLY A 6 0.19 -1.36 9.90
CA GLY A 6 -0.39 -0.07 10.28
C GLY A 6 -1.24 0.53 9.18
N LYS A 7 -2.15 1.43 9.58
CA LYS A 7 -3.11 2.09 8.68
C LYS A 7 -2.85 3.59 8.53
N SER A 8 -1.85 4.12 9.25
CA SER A 8 -1.47 5.54 9.20
C SER A 8 -0.87 5.89 7.83
N LYS A 9 -1.00 7.16 7.44
CA LYS A 9 -0.45 7.64 6.16
C LYS A 9 1.07 7.41 6.07
N ASN A 10 1.78 7.56 7.18
CA ASN A 10 3.23 7.35 7.26
C ASN A 10 3.60 5.88 6.96
N VAL A 11 2.92 4.92 7.59
CA VAL A 11 3.18 3.48 7.35
C VAL A 11 2.86 3.08 5.90
N ILE A 12 1.80 3.66 5.32
CA ILE A 12 1.46 3.44 3.91
C ILE A 12 2.56 3.99 3.00
N GLY A 13 3.06 5.20 3.27
CA GLY A 13 4.15 5.80 2.50
C GLY A 13 5.45 5.00 2.57
N GLU A 14 5.82 4.53 3.76
CA GLU A 14 6.98 3.65 3.94
C GLU A 14 6.83 2.35 3.16
N ASN A 15 5.65 1.72 3.21
CA ASN A 15 5.36 0.49 2.47
C ASN A 15 5.41 0.71 0.95
N ILE A 16 4.94 1.86 0.44
CA ILE A 16 5.05 2.21 -0.99
C ILE A 16 6.52 2.34 -1.38
N ALA A 17 7.32 3.08 -0.61
CA ALA A 17 8.74 3.26 -0.89
C ALA A 17 9.50 1.93 -0.85
N THR A 18 9.17 1.04 0.08
CA THR A 18 9.71 -0.32 0.16
C THR A 18 9.44 -1.13 -1.10
N GLU A 19 8.22 -1.09 -1.62
CA GLU A 19 7.84 -1.83 -2.83
C GLU A 19 8.44 -1.23 -4.12
N ILE A 20 8.56 0.10 -4.19
CA ILE A 20 9.26 0.78 -5.29
C ILE A 20 10.75 0.39 -5.28
N LYS A 21 11.40 0.39 -4.11
CA LYS A 21 12.79 -0.08 -3.96
C LYS A 21 12.95 -1.55 -4.31
N ALA A 22 11.91 -2.36 -4.13
CA ALA A 22 11.87 -3.75 -4.56
C ALA A 22 11.65 -3.92 -6.08
N GLY A 23 11.54 -2.82 -6.83
CA GLY A 23 11.37 -2.82 -8.29
C GLY A 23 9.93 -2.89 -8.77
N LYS A 24 8.94 -2.76 -7.88
CA LYS A 24 7.53 -2.73 -8.30
C LYS A 24 7.16 -1.38 -8.92
N PRO A 25 6.32 -1.36 -9.97
CA PRO A 25 5.69 -0.16 -10.48
C PRO A 25 4.97 0.62 -9.37
N LYS A 26 5.00 1.95 -9.45
CA LYS A 26 4.42 2.86 -8.45
C LYS A 26 2.96 2.54 -8.16
N ASP A 27 2.15 2.27 -9.18
CA ASP A 27 0.73 1.96 -9.01
C ASP A 27 0.50 0.62 -8.31
N GLN A 28 1.34 -0.37 -8.62
CA GLN A 28 1.31 -1.67 -7.96
C GLN A 28 1.76 -1.56 -6.49
N ALA A 29 2.80 -0.78 -6.21
CA ALA A 29 3.26 -0.48 -4.87
C ALA A 29 2.16 0.20 -4.03
N ILE A 30 1.45 1.18 -4.60
CA ILE A 30 0.30 1.85 -3.96
C ILE A 30 -0.83 0.85 -3.69
N ALA A 31 -1.18 0.01 -4.66
CA ALA A 31 -2.23 -0.98 -4.51
C ALA A 31 -1.94 -1.98 -3.39
N ILE A 32 -0.69 -2.48 -3.33
CA ILE A 32 -0.25 -3.41 -2.29
C ILE A 32 -0.27 -2.74 -0.91
N ALA A 33 0.29 -1.54 -0.79
CA ALA A 33 0.32 -0.79 0.47
C ALA A 33 -1.10 -0.45 0.98
N MET A 34 -2.01 -0.04 0.08
CA MET A 34 -3.41 0.24 0.41
C MET A 34 -4.18 -1.03 0.80
N SER A 35 -3.95 -2.14 0.11
CA SER A 35 -4.54 -3.45 0.44
C SER A 35 -4.07 -3.95 1.81
N LYS A 36 -2.76 -3.83 2.09
CA LYS A 36 -2.14 -4.14 3.39
C LYS A 36 -2.72 -3.29 4.52
N ALA A 37 -2.99 -2.01 4.26
CA ALA A 37 -3.63 -1.11 5.22
C ALA A 37 -5.15 -1.36 5.41
N GLY A 38 -5.74 -2.31 4.68
CA GLY A 38 -7.18 -2.57 4.70
C GLY A 38 -8.02 -1.45 4.09
N LYS A 39 -7.41 -0.51 3.36
CA LYS A 39 -8.08 0.61 2.69
C LYS A 39 -8.50 0.24 1.27
N LYS A 40 -9.28 -0.83 1.16
CA LYS A 40 -9.85 -1.27 -0.12
C LYS A 40 -11.05 -0.37 -0.43
N LYS A 41 -11.14 0.17 -1.66
CA LYS A 41 -12.37 0.85 -2.11
C LYS A 41 -13.50 -0.19 -2.05
N LYS A 42 -14.57 0.06 -1.28
CA LYS A 42 -15.76 -0.79 -1.30
C LYS A 42 -16.27 -0.84 -2.74
N LYS A 43 -16.27 -2.03 -3.36
CA LYS A 43 -16.99 -2.28 -4.61
C LYS A 43 -18.49 -2.15 -4.29
N GLY A 44 -19.08 -0.98 -4.51
CA GLY A 44 -20.53 -0.83 -4.27
C GLY A 44 -21.06 0.57 -3.92
N ALA A 45 -20.24 1.63 -3.92
CA ALA A 45 -20.82 2.97 -3.99
C ALA A 45 -21.22 3.22 -5.44
N LYS A 46 -22.46 2.84 -5.79
CA LYS A 46 -23.14 3.29 -7.00
C LYS A 46 -23.36 4.79 -6.94
#